data_AF-A0A7S0A0W6-F1
#
_entry.id   AF-A0A7S0A0W6-F1
#
_cell.length_a   1.000
_cell.length_b   1.000
_cell.length_c   1.000
_cell.angle_alpha   90.00
_cell.angle_beta   90.00
_cell.angle_gamma   90.00
#
_symmetry.space_group_name_H-M   'P 1'
#
loop_
_entity.id
_entity.type
_entity.pdbx_description
1 polymer ?
#
loop_
_entity_poly.entity_id
_entity_poly.type
_entity_poly.pdbx_seq_one_letter_code
_entity_poly.pdbx_strand_id
1 'polypeptide(L)'
;CEVRCRASQGTVGFARCPIDNTDPQGGVEWSAPVCEFPDCVDTVPPGYMKTKVGWECAEGYIGSVSLACDANLECNGGQYLFSGCELLLPCVAPDVDPCRYDVSGCSSVQPGSSCSIRCRAPYVGGSSIARCSPGNIDPEAALMYSLPSCTPLCPEPATVPAAYAREPGGWAWACADGHVGSAEVACEVDVACGAAWA
;
A
#
# COMPACT_ATOMS: atom_id res chain seq x y z
N CYS A 1 14.14 -51.17 -19.40
CA CYS A 1 13.44 -50.34 -20.39
C CYS A 1 13.92 -48.90 -20.30
N GLU A 2 13.99 -48.19 -21.42
CA GLU A 2 14.33 -46.76 -21.45
C GLU A 2 13.07 -45.92 -21.19
N VAL A 3 13.24 -44.81 -20.46
CA VAL A 3 12.22 -43.79 -20.22
C VAL A 3 12.69 -42.51 -20.90
N ARG A 4 11.87 -41.96 -21.79
CA ARG A 4 12.21 -40.80 -22.63
C ARG A 4 11.21 -39.67 -22.41
N CYS A 5 11.68 -38.43 -22.59
CA CYS A 5 10.81 -37.26 -22.59
C CYS A 5 9.77 -37.37 -23.71
N ARG A 6 8.51 -37.02 -23.41
CA ARG A 6 7.38 -37.22 -24.34
C ARG A 6 7.32 -36.16 -25.44
N ALA A 7 7.66 -34.91 -25.12
CA ALA A 7 7.51 -33.75 -26.00
C ALA A 7 8.63 -32.71 -25.83
N SER A 8 9.78 -33.13 -25.30
CA SER A 8 10.92 -32.28 -25.03
C SER A 8 12.21 -33.02 -25.39
N GLN A 9 13.34 -32.30 -25.44
CA GLN A 9 14.65 -32.93 -25.54
C GLN A 9 15.18 -33.19 -24.13
N GLY A 10 16.16 -34.07 -23.97
CA GLY A 10 16.60 -34.44 -22.62
C GLY A 10 17.45 -35.69 -22.53
N THR A 11 17.79 -36.05 -21.30
CA THR A 11 18.49 -37.31 -21.02
C THR A 11 17.53 -38.49 -21.09
N VAL A 12 18.07 -39.71 -21.07
CA VAL A 12 17.28 -40.95 -21.01
C VAL A 12 17.32 -41.47 -19.58
N GLY A 13 16.14 -41.71 -19.02
CA GLY A 13 15.96 -42.42 -17.77
C GLY A 13 15.92 -43.93 -18.00
N PHE A 14 16.08 -44.71 -16.94
CA PHE A 14 16.04 -46.17 -17.04
C PHE A 14 15.06 -46.75 -16.03
N ALA A 15 14.26 -47.72 -16.45
CA ALA A 15 13.42 -48.53 -15.58
C ALA A 15 13.86 -49.99 -15.66
N ARG A 16 14.06 -50.64 -14.51
CA ARG A 16 14.41 -52.07 -14.42
C ARG A 16 13.64 -52.74 -13.30
N CYS A 17 13.38 -54.04 -13.48
CA CYS A 17 12.89 -54.86 -12.39
C CYS A 17 14.08 -55.22 -11.47
N PRO A 18 13.96 -55.09 -10.14
CA PRO A 18 14.95 -55.64 -9.22
C PRO A 18 15.13 -57.15 -9.47
N ILE A 19 16.37 -57.63 -9.39
CA ILE A 19 16.73 -59.03 -9.72
C ILE A 19 16.03 -60.02 -8.77
N ASP A 20 15.78 -59.62 -7.53
CA ASP A 20 15.17 -60.45 -6.49
C ASP A 20 13.67 -60.15 -6.30
N ASN A 21 13.03 -59.47 -7.26
CA ASN A 21 11.60 -59.16 -7.13
C ASN A 21 10.75 -60.43 -7.30
N THR A 22 10.16 -60.88 -6.20
CA THR A 22 9.21 -62.00 -6.15
C THR A 22 7.76 -61.55 -5.96
N ASP A 23 7.54 -60.24 -5.80
CA ASP A 23 6.22 -59.64 -5.64
C ASP A 23 5.67 -59.22 -7.01
N PRO A 24 4.56 -59.83 -7.49
CA PRO A 24 3.92 -59.41 -8.73
C PRO A 24 3.32 -58.00 -8.67
N GLN A 25 3.18 -57.40 -7.47
CA GLN A 25 2.83 -55.99 -7.27
C GLN A 25 4.05 -55.10 -6.98
N GLY A 26 5.26 -55.68 -6.96
CA GLY A 26 6.50 -54.96 -6.73
C GLY A 26 6.77 -53.92 -7.81
N GLY A 27 7.05 -52.69 -7.38
CA GLY A 27 7.34 -51.58 -8.29
C GLY A 27 8.65 -51.76 -9.06
N VAL A 28 8.78 -51.07 -10.20
CA VAL A 28 10.03 -50.98 -10.95
C VAL A 28 10.99 -49.98 -10.31
N GLU A 29 12.27 -50.33 -10.22
CA GLU A 29 13.33 -49.35 -9.97
C GLU A 29 13.48 -48.48 -11.20
N TRP A 30 13.33 -47.17 -11.06
CA TRP A 30 13.50 -46.27 -12.19
C TRP A 30 14.18 -44.95 -11.83
N SER A 31 14.86 -44.38 -12.83
CA SER A 31 15.41 -43.02 -12.81
C SER A 31 14.70 -42.16 -13.85
N ALA A 32 14.35 -40.93 -13.48
CA ALA A 32 13.70 -40.00 -14.37
C ALA A 32 14.69 -39.40 -15.39
N PRO A 33 14.28 -39.22 -16.66
CA PRO A 33 15.00 -38.37 -17.59
C PRO A 33 14.93 -36.90 -17.16
N VAL A 34 15.97 -36.13 -17.46
CA VAL A 34 15.96 -34.66 -17.36
C VAL A 34 15.42 -34.12 -18.67
N CYS A 35 14.28 -33.44 -18.62
CA CYS A 35 13.56 -32.97 -19.79
C CYS A 35 13.65 -31.43 -19.90
N GLU A 36 14.09 -30.94 -21.04
CA GLU A 36 14.22 -29.52 -21.37
C GLU A 36 13.43 -29.19 -22.65
N PHE A 37 12.69 -28.08 -22.62
CA PHE A 37 11.98 -27.56 -23.77
C PHE A 37 12.84 -26.46 -24.43
N PRO A 38 13.37 -26.69 -25.65
CA PRO A 38 14.24 -25.71 -26.31
C PRO A 38 13.49 -24.48 -26.81
N ASP A 39 12.19 -24.62 -27.12
CA ASP A 39 11.36 -23.55 -27.65
C ASP A 39 10.12 -23.33 -26.76
N CYS A 40 10.17 -22.24 -25.99
CA CYS A 40 9.09 -21.83 -25.11
C CYS A 40 8.35 -20.67 -25.76
N VAL A 41 7.02 -20.67 -25.69
CA VAL A 41 6.24 -19.63 -26.34
C VAL A 41 6.40 -18.30 -25.59
N ASP A 42 6.79 -17.26 -26.33
CA ASP A 42 6.97 -15.86 -25.88
C ASP A 42 5.62 -15.15 -25.63
N THR A 43 4.76 -15.71 -24.77
CA THR A 43 3.58 -14.98 -24.26
C THR A 43 4.01 -14.14 -23.06
N VAL A 44 3.95 -12.82 -23.17
CA VAL A 44 4.35 -11.89 -22.09
C VAL A 44 3.15 -11.58 -21.20
N PRO A 45 3.14 -11.99 -19.92
CA PRO A 45 2.08 -11.63 -18.99
C PRO A 45 2.17 -10.16 -18.56
N PRO A 46 1.09 -9.57 -18.01
CA PRO A 46 1.17 -8.29 -17.32
C PRO A 46 2.25 -8.30 -16.23
N GLY A 47 2.95 -7.18 -16.08
CA GLY A 47 4.00 -7.03 -15.06
C GLY A 47 5.41 -7.35 -15.54
N TYR A 48 5.58 -7.80 -16.78
CA TYR A 48 6.88 -8.12 -17.36
C TYR A 48 7.09 -7.39 -18.68
N MET A 49 8.33 -7.02 -18.97
CA MET A 49 8.72 -6.48 -20.27
C MET A 49 10.09 -6.98 -20.71
N LYS A 50 10.25 -7.17 -22.03
CA LYS A 50 11.49 -7.64 -22.66
C LYS A 50 12.31 -6.44 -23.13
N THR A 51 13.54 -6.33 -22.66
CA THR A 51 14.51 -5.30 -23.09
C THR A 51 15.60 -5.90 -23.97
N LYS A 52 16.55 -5.06 -24.38
CA LYS A 52 17.77 -5.50 -25.09
C LYS A 52 18.69 -6.36 -24.22
N VAL A 53 18.57 -6.29 -22.90
CA VAL A 53 19.48 -6.93 -21.93
C VAL A 53 18.84 -8.16 -21.28
N GLY A 54 17.52 -8.28 -21.30
CA GLY A 54 16.80 -9.41 -20.71
C GLY A 54 15.37 -9.05 -20.36
N TRP A 55 14.82 -9.73 -19.36
CA TRP A 55 13.49 -9.43 -18.83
C TRP A 55 13.58 -8.55 -17.59
N GLU A 56 12.67 -7.58 -17.50
CA GLU A 56 12.51 -6.72 -16.32
C GLU A 56 11.03 -6.58 -15.94
N CYS A 57 10.78 -6.09 -14.72
CA CYS A 57 9.42 -5.76 -14.32
C CYS A 57 8.90 -4.59 -15.14
N ALA A 58 7.65 -4.68 -15.59
CA ALA A 58 6.99 -3.61 -16.32
C ALA A 58 6.75 -2.38 -15.43
N GLU A 59 6.42 -1.24 -16.04
CA GLU A 59 6.04 -0.03 -15.31
C GLU A 59 4.89 -0.30 -14.33
N GLY A 60 5.05 0.18 -13.09
CA GLY A 60 4.10 -0.09 -12.01
C GLY A 60 4.32 -1.43 -11.30
N TYR A 61 5.40 -2.16 -11.59
CA TYR A 61 5.77 -3.39 -10.90
C TYR A 61 7.18 -3.27 -10.31
N ILE A 62 7.45 -4.00 -9.23
CA ILE A 62 8.75 -4.05 -8.58
C ILE A 62 9.19 -5.49 -8.35
N GLY A 63 10.49 -5.71 -8.23
CA GLY A 63 11.08 -7.01 -7.91
C GLY A 63 12.15 -7.43 -8.91
N SER A 64 12.40 -8.73 -8.97
CA SER A 64 13.40 -9.33 -9.84
C SER A 64 12.76 -10.43 -10.65
N VAL A 65 12.84 -10.34 -11.98
CA VAL A 65 12.26 -11.34 -12.87
C VAL A 65 12.99 -12.67 -12.70
N SER A 66 12.22 -13.73 -12.48
CA SER A 66 12.65 -15.10 -12.65
C SER A 66 11.86 -15.74 -13.78
N LEU A 67 12.56 -16.48 -14.64
CA LEU A 67 12.02 -17.11 -15.82
C LEU A 67 12.34 -18.60 -15.78
N ALA A 68 11.31 -19.43 -15.80
CA ALA A 68 11.44 -20.87 -16.03
C ALA A 68 10.71 -21.23 -17.33
N CYS A 69 11.15 -22.29 -17.99
CA CYS A 69 10.37 -22.89 -19.05
C CYS A 69 9.89 -24.26 -18.59
N ASP A 70 8.57 -24.42 -18.57
CA ASP A 70 7.93 -25.66 -18.14
C ASP A 70 6.99 -26.19 -19.22
N ALA A 71 6.62 -27.46 -19.10
CA ALA A 71 5.62 -28.08 -19.96
C ALA A 71 4.30 -27.30 -19.86
N ASN A 72 3.69 -27.03 -21.01
CA ASN A 72 2.33 -26.51 -21.02
C ASN A 72 1.32 -27.56 -20.51
N LEU A 73 0.08 -27.12 -20.26
CA LEU A 73 -1.00 -27.98 -19.75
C LEU A 73 -1.33 -29.18 -20.67
N GLU A 74 -0.97 -29.11 -21.95
CA GLU A 74 -1.17 -30.17 -22.94
C GLU A 74 0.04 -31.08 -23.10
N CYS A 75 1.14 -30.81 -22.37
CA CYS A 75 2.42 -31.50 -22.44
C CYS A 75 2.95 -31.68 -23.88
N ASN A 76 2.66 -30.74 -24.77
CA ASN A 76 3.04 -30.77 -26.19
C ASN A 76 3.97 -29.63 -26.60
N GLY A 77 4.35 -28.75 -25.66
CA GLY A 77 5.29 -27.65 -25.86
C GLY A 77 5.72 -26.99 -24.55
N GLY A 78 6.68 -26.06 -24.64
CA GLY A 78 7.16 -25.27 -23.50
C GLY A 78 6.41 -23.94 -23.35
N GLN A 79 6.16 -23.52 -22.13
CA GLN A 79 5.62 -22.20 -21.80
C GLN A 79 6.53 -21.51 -20.77
N TYR A 80 6.76 -20.21 -20.98
CA TYR A 80 7.46 -19.41 -19.99
C TYR A 80 6.59 -19.19 -18.74
N LEU A 81 7.14 -19.57 -17.60
CA LEU A 81 6.63 -19.24 -16.28
C LEU A 81 7.42 -18.06 -15.74
N PHE A 82 6.76 -16.91 -15.65
CA PHE A 82 7.31 -15.70 -15.08
C PHE A 82 6.95 -15.60 -13.60
N SER A 83 7.91 -15.21 -12.77
CA SER A 83 7.68 -14.91 -11.36
C SER A 83 8.58 -13.77 -10.87
N GLY A 84 8.28 -13.21 -9.69
CA GLY A 84 9.15 -12.26 -9.00
C GLY A 84 8.92 -10.78 -9.31
N CYS A 85 7.93 -10.42 -10.13
CA CYS A 85 7.45 -9.04 -10.25
C CYS A 85 6.08 -8.90 -9.59
N GLU A 86 5.95 -7.92 -8.71
CA GLU A 86 4.74 -7.64 -7.95
C GLU A 86 4.23 -6.24 -8.28
N LEU A 87 2.90 -6.11 -8.34
CA LEU A 87 2.25 -4.84 -8.67
C LEU A 87 2.47 -3.85 -7.52
N LEU A 88 2.93 -2.65 -7.85
CA LEU A 88 3.02 -1.53 -6.92
C LEU A 88 1.61 -1.02 -6.61
N LEU A 89 1.29 -0.90 -5.32
CA LEU A 89 -0.03 -0.52 -4.83
C LEU A 89 0.00 0.84 -4.11
N PRO A 90 -1.01 1.70 -4.32
CA PRO A 90 -1.09 2.96 -3.60
C PRO A 90 -1.29 2.74 -2.09
N CYS A 91 -0.82 3.67 -1.27
CA CYS A 91 -1.04 3.63 0.17
C CYS A 91 -2.45 4.09 0.56
N VAL A 92 -2.94 3.57 1.69
CA VAL A 92 -4.20 3.96 2.31
C VAL A 92 -4.10 5.36 2.91
N ALA A 93 -5.19 6.13 2.81
CA ALA A 93 -5.28 7.47 3.36
C ALA A 93 -5.17 7.46 4.91
N PRO A 94 -4.72 8.58 5.53
CA PRO A 94 -4.66 8.69 6.99
C PRO A 94 -6.04 8.58 7.63
N ASP A 95 -6.18 7.78 8.69
CA ASP A 95 -7.36 7.79 9.56
C ASP A 95 -7.15 8.83 10.66
N VAL A 96 -7.79 9.99 10.51
CA VAL A 96 -7.59 11.18 11.36
C VAL A 96 -8.91 11.91 11.57
N ASP A 97 -8.96 12.76 12.60
CA ASP A 97 -10.13 13.59 12.89
C ASP A 97 -10.49 14.48 11.67
N PRO A 98 -11.65 14.24 11.02
CA PRO A 98 -12.04 14.96 9.82
C PRO A 98 -12.43 16.42 10.08
N CYS A 99 -12.70 16.82 11.33
CA CYS A 99 -12.92 18.21 11.71
C CYS A 99 -11.61 18.97 11.89
N ARG A 100 -10.53 18.27 12.26
CA ARG A 100 -9.24 18.90 12.57
C ARG A 100 -8.28 18.92 11.40
N TYR A 101 -8.27 17.88 10.58
CA TYR A 101 -7.31 17.70 9.51
C TYR A 101 -7.97 17.60 8.14
N ASP A 102 -7.39 18.29 7.17
CA ASP A 102 -7.68 18.13 5.76
C ASP A 102 -6.63 17.20 5.15
N VAL A 103 -7.09 16.01 4.75
CA VAL A 103 -6.32 14.96 4.07
C VAL A 103 -6.87 14.64 2.68
N SER A 104 -7.66 15.55 2.09
CA SER A 104 -8.31 15.34 0.79
C SER A 104 -7.33 14.96 -0.33
N GLY A 105 -6.12 15.51 -0.30
CA GLY A 105 -5.04 15.19 -1.23
C GLY A 105 -4.31 13.86 -0.99
N CYS A 106 -4.71 13.08 0.01
CA CYS A 106 -4.06 11.84 0.41
C CYS A 106 -4.82 10.57 0.02
N SER A 107 -5.78 10.68 -0.89
CA SER A 107 -6.45 9.51 -1.47
C SER A 107 -5.55 8.84 -2.52
N SER A 108 -5.36 7.52 -2.40
CA SER A 108 -4.65 6.68 -3.37
C SER A 108 -3.26 7.20 -3.77
N VAL A 109 -2.45 7.57 -2.78
CA VAL A 109 -1.09 8.09 -3.00
C VAL A 109 -0.21 6.98 -3.57
N GLN A 110 0.31 7.19 -4.79
CA GLN A 110 1.16 6.22 -5.48
C GLN A 110 2.47 5.94 -4.72
N PRO A 111 3.07 4.76 -4.88
CA PRO A 111 4.37 4.44 -4.30
C PRO A 111 5.44 5.48 -4.60
N GLY A 112 6.17 5.89 -3.56
CA GLY A 112 7.21 6.91 -3.63
C GLY A 112 6.69 8.35 -3.73
N SER A 113 5.38 8.53 -3.88
CA SER A 113 4.73 9.84 -3.88
C SER A 113 4.39 10.32 -2.47
N SER A 114 3.90 11.56 -2.38
CA SER A 114 3.54 12.18 -1.12
C SER A 114 2.36 13.13 -1.26
N CYS A 115 1.65 13.37 -0.16
CA CYS A 115 0.56 14.34 -0.06
C CYS A 115 0.76 15.26 1.15
N SER A 116 -0.01 16.34 1.23
CA SER A 116 0.03 17.29 2.35
C SER A 116 -1.15 17.08 3.29
N ILE A 117 -0.89 17.05 4.59
CA ILE A 117 -1.89 17.09 5.66
C ILE A 117 -1.92 18.52 6.20
N ARG A 118 -3.11 19.13 6.24
CA ARG A 118 -3.30 20.52 6.67
C ARG A 118 -4.29 20.61 7.82
N CYS A 119 -4.25 21.69 8.58
CA CYS A 119 -5.33 22.00 9.50
C CYS A 119 -6.58 22.38 8.70
N ARG A 120 -7.73 21.78 9.06
CA ARG A 120 -9.02 22.14 8.50
C ARG A 120 -9.58 23.31 9.29
N ALA A 121 -10.12 24.32 8.59
CA ALA A 121 -10.82 25.41 9.26
C ALA A 121 -11.92 24.84 10.17
N PRO A 122 -12.08 25.32 11.41
CA PRO A 122 -11.54 26.57 11.99
C PRO A 122 -10.15 26.44 12.63
N TYR A 123 -9.52 25.27 12.58
CA TYR A 123 -8.17 25.11 13.10
C TYR A 123 -7.16 25.82 12.20
N VAL A 124 -6.21 26.48 12.84
CA VAL A 124 -5.06 27.12 12.20
C VAL A 124 -3.77 26.46 12.69
N GLY A 125 -2.76 26.43 11.84
CA GLY A 125 -1.49 25.78 12.13
C GLY A 125 -0.65 25.54 10.89
N GLY A 126 0.37 24.71 11.04
CA GLY A 126 1.24 24.31 9.94
C GLY A 126 0.62 23.21 9.06
N SER A 127 1.45 22.67 8.17
CA SER A 127 1.15 21.48 7.38
C SER A 127 2.26 20.46 7.54
N SER A 128 1.92 19.17 7.41
CA SER A 128 2.90 18.10 7.33
C SER A 128 2.79 17.35 5.99
N ILE A 129 3.72 16.43 5.74
CA ILE A 129 3.78 15.62 4.52
C ILE A 129 3.61 14.16 4.91
N ALA A 130 2.70 13.48 4.21
CA ALA A 130 2.55 12.03 4.28
C ALA A 130 3.17 11.38 3.05
N ARG A 131 3.91 10.28 3.23
CA ARG A 131 4.68 9.62 2.17
C ARG A 131 4.30 8.15 2.04
N CYS A 132 4.18 7.67 0.80
CA CYS A 132 4.02 6.25 0.52
C CYS A 132 5.38 5.61 0.24
N SER A 133 5.60 4.39 0.72
CA SER A 133 6.83 3.65 0.43
C SER A 133 6.96 3.42 -1.09
N PRO A 134 8.15 3.60 -1.71
CA PRO A 134 8.35 3.38 -3.15
C PRO A 134 8.19 1.93 -3.58
N GLY A 135 8.34 0.97 -2.66
CA GLY A 135 8.15 -0.46 -2.92
C GLY A 135 6.87 -1.00 -2.31
N ASN A 136 5.81 -0.18 -2.18
CA ASN A 136 4.59 -0.66 -1.57
C ASN A 136 3.88 -1.67 -2.50
N ILE A 137 3.70 -2.88 -2.00
CA ILE A 137 2.94 -3.98 -2.64
C ILE A 137 1.78 -4.43 -1.76
N ASP A 138 1.60 -3.82 -0.58
CA ASP A 138 0.56 -4.16 0.38
C ASP A 138 -0.63 -3.20 0.19
N PRO A 139 -1.83 -3.71 -0.12
CA PRO A 139 -3.02 -2.87 -0.31
C PRO A 139 -3.48 -2.15 0.97
N GLU A 140 -3.06 -2.60 2.14
CA GLU A 140 -3.44 -2.02 3.44
C GLU A 140 -2.36 -1.10 4.03
N ALA A 141 -1.23 -0.91 3.32
CA ALA A 141 -0.14 -0.09 3.82
C ALA A 141 -0.57 1.37 4.02
N ALA A 142 -0.42 1.85 5.26
CA ALA A 142 -0.67 3.23 5.62
C ALA A 142 0.44 4.17 5.14
N LEU A 143 0.08 5.42 4.89
CA LEU A 143 1.06 6.48 4.68
C LEU A 143 1.93 6.71 5.92
N MET A 144 3.20 7.05 5.71
CA MET A 144 4.12 7.50 6.76
C MET A 144 3.96 9.01 6.95
N TYR A 145 3.45 9.45 8.11
CA TYR A 145 3.24 10.87 8.43
C TYR A 145 3.35 11.18 9.92
N SER A 146 3.45 12.47 10.22
CA SER A 146 3.18 13.06 11.53
C SER A 146 2.10 14.12 11.39
N LEU A 147 1.28 14.33 12.43
CA LEU A 147 0.22 15.33 12.39
C LEU A 147 0.79 16.73 12.68
N PRO A 148 0.37 17.78 11.94
CA PRO A 148 0.73 19.14 12.28
C PRO A 148 -0.01 19.60 13.55
N SER A 149 0.57 20.56 14.25
CA SER A 149 -0.10 21.23 15.37
C SER A 149 -1.22 22.11 14.85
N CYS A 150 -2.46 21.80 15.24
CA CYS A 150 -3.67 22.51 14.84
C CYS A 150 -4.37 23.06 16.08
N THR A 151 -4.51 24.38 16.16
CA THR A 151 -5.17 25.09 17.27
C THR A 151 -6.45 25.74 16.75
N PRO A 152 -7.60 25.58 17.44
CA PRO A 152 -8.85 26.15 16.98
C PRO A 152 -8.77 27.68 17.02
N LEU A 153 -9.16 28.34 15.93
CA LEU A 153 -9.32 29.78 15.89
C LEU A 153 -10.80 30.12 16.03
N CYS A 154 -11.18 30.67 17.18
CA CYS A 154 -12.53 31.15 17.39
C CYS A 154 -12.68 32.61 16.88
N PRO A 155 -13.65 32.89 16.01
CA PRO A 155 -13.94 34.26 15.60
C PRO A 155 -14.44 35.07 16.80
N GLU A 156 -14.12 36.36 16.83
CA GLU A 156 -14.66 37.29 17.83
C GLU A 156 -16.20 37.26 17.80
N PRO A 157 -16.90 37.10 18.95
CA PRO A 157 -18.36 37.12 18.97
C PRO A 157 -18.89 38.45 18.41
N ALA A 158 -19.91 38.39 17.56
CA ALA A 158 -20.55 39.60 17.03
C ALA A 158 -21.22 40.45 18.12
N THR A 159 -21.63 39.81 19.23
CA THR A 159 -22.21 40.47 20.39
C THR A 159 -21.63 39.86 21.65
N VAL A 160 -21.12 40.71 22.54
CA VAL A 160 -20.72 40.30 23.88
C VAL A 160 -21.97 40.18 24.75
N PRO A 161 -22.21 39.05 25.42
CA PRO A 161 -23.33 38.95 26.36
C PRO A 161 -23.17 39.97 27.50
N ALA A 162 -24.28 40.53 27.97
CA ALA A 162 -24.28 41.68 28.90
C ALA A 162 -23.55 41.43 30.24
N ALA A 163 -23.35 40.17 30.63
CA ALA A 163 -22.65 39.78 31.85
C ALA A 163 -21.12 39.85 31.73
N TYR A 164 -20.58 40.07 30.53
CA TYR A 164 -19.15 40.06 30.26
C TYR A 164 -18.70 41.39 29.64
N ALA A 165 -17.47 41.79 29.96
CA ALA A 165 -16.81 42.96 29.41
C ALA A 165 -15.36 42.62 29.06
N ARG A 166 -14.74 43.40 28.17
CA ARG A 166 -13.31 43.29 27.87
C ARG A 166 -12.50 44.12 28.86
N GLU A 167 -11.39 43.58 29.34
CA GLU A 167 -10.45 44.34 30.15
C GLU A 167 -9.81 45.49 29.34
N PRO A 168 -9.37 46.58 29.99
CA PRO A 168 -8.60 47.64 29.35
C PRO A 168 -7.33 47.09 28.70
N GLY A 169 -7.34 46.95 27.37
CA GLY A 169 -6.26 46.31 26.59
C GLY A 169 -6.76 45.23 25.63
N GLY A 170 -7.96 44.67 25.87
CA GLY A 170 -8.68 43.85 24.90
C GLY A 170 -8.22 42.39 24.77
N TRP A 171 -7.31 41.92 25.63
CA TRP A 171 -6.77 40.55 25.58
C TRP A 171 -7.43 39.60 26.59
N ALA A 172 -8.22 40.10 27.54
CA ALA A 172 -8.89 39.28 28.56
C ALA A 172 -10.37 39.65 28.72
N TRP A 173 -11.18 38.65 29.08
CA TRP A 173 -12.57 38.81 29.46
C TRP A 173 -12.69 39.00 30.97
N ALA A 174 -13.61 39.85 31.38
CA ALA A 174 -13.95 40.13 32.77
C ALA A 174 -15.47 40.13 32.95
N CYS A 175 -15.93 40.02 34.20
CA CYS A 175 -17.33 40.25 34.53
C CYS A 175 -17.69 41.72 34.24
N ALA A 176 -18.83 41.95 33.60
CA ALA A 176 -19.37 43.30 33.40
C ALA A 176 -19.75 43.96 34.74
N ASP A 177 -19.93 45.28 34.74
CA ASP A 177 -20.35 46.02 35.94
C ASP A 177 -21.59 45.38 36.58
N GLY A 178 -21.53 45.17 37.89
CA GLY A 178 -22.59 44.52 38.66
C GLY A 178 -22.58 42.98 38.62
N HIS A 179 -21.63 42.35 37.94
CA HIS A 179 -21.44 40.90 37.92
C HIS A 179 -20.18 40.53 38.73
N VAL A 180 -20.20 39.36 39.39
CA VAL A 180 -19.09 38.88 40.24
C VAL A 180 -18.62 37.49 39.78
N GLY A 181 -17.31 37.25 39.81
CA GLY A 181 -16.71 35.98 39.41
C GLY A 181 -15.45 36.16 38.55
N SER A 182 -14.93 35.04 38.05
CA SER A 182 -13.87 35.00 37.05
C SER A 182 -14.47 34.61 35.71
N ALA A 183 -14.24 35.41 34.66
CA ALA A 183 -14.66 35.03 33.32
C ALA A 183 -13.70 33.96 32.78
N GLU A 184 -14.22 32.77 32.51
CA GLU A 184 -13.53 31.71 31.80
C GLU A 184 -14.06 31.67 30.38
N VAL A 185 -13.16 31.51 29.41
CA VAL A 185 -13.53 31.48 27.99
C VAL A 185 -12.80 30.33 27.33
N ALA A 186 -13.57 29.42 26.74
CA ALA A 186 -13.06 28.29 25.99
C ALA A 186 -13.47 28.39 24.52
N CYS A 187 -12.56 28.04 23.63
CA CYS A 187 -12.89 27.87 22.22
C CYS A 187 -13.34 26.42 22.01
N GLU A 188 -14.66 26.23 21.87
CA GLU A 188 -15.25 24.91 21.68
C GLU A 188 -15.54 24.66 20.20
N VAL A 189 -15.32 23.42 19.77
CA VAL A 189 -15.61 22.96 18.40
C VAL A 189 -16.79 21.99 18.46
N ASP A 190 -17.82 22.29 17.67
CA ASP A 190 -19.05 21.49 17.63
C ASP A 190 -18.94 20.28 16.66
N VAL A 191 -20.00 19.48 16.63
CA VAL A 191 -20.10 18.28 15.76
C VAL A 191 -20.19 18.61 14.26
N ALA A 192 -20.47 19.87 13.89
CA ALA A 192 -20.44 20.37 12.53
C ALA A 192 -19.08 20.97 12.17
N CYS A 193 -18.07 20.78 13.02
CA CYS A 193 -16.74 21.37 12.92
C CYS A 193 -16.75 22.91 12.96
N GLY A 194 -17.77 23.55 13.53
CA GLY A 194 -17.81 24.98 13.80
C GLY A 194 -17.08 25.31 15.10
N ALA A 195 -16.37 26.44 15.17
CA ALA A 195 -15.76 26.92 16.41
C ALA A 195 -16.50 28.16 16.93
N ALA A 196 -16.80 28.16 18.23
CA ALA A 196 -17.41 29.28 18.93
C ALA A 196 -16.85 29.39 20.37
N TRP A 197 -16.93 30.60 20.92
CA TRP A 197 -16.60 30.83 22.32
C TRP A 197 -17.72 30.30 23.22
N ALA A 198 -17.35 29.57 24.26
CA ALA A 198 -18.22 29.08 25.34
C ALA A 198 -17.79 29.70 26.68
#